data_AF-A0A077W6K6-F1
#
_entry.id   AF-A0A077W6K6-F1
#
_cell.length_a   1.000
_cell.length_b   1.000
_cell.length_c   1.000
_cell.angle_alpha   90.00
_cell.angle_beta   90.00
_cell.angle_gamma   90.00
#
_symmetry.space_group_name_H-M   'P 1'
#
loop_
_entity.id
_entity.type
_entity.pdbx_description
1 polymer ?
#
loop_
_entity_poly.entity_id
_entity_poly.type
_entity_poly.pdbx_seq_one_letter_code
_entity_poly.pdbx_strand_id
1 'polypeptide(L)'
;MTVSERRATYPLQRRLKIYSPDTMARQLSQEKAQKKLVVNGVNILNKSCLDKDIIMDRIKQRRETHNLVERRRRDMLNGLINELAQAIPSNASCETEKCHRAQVLRQAIDYIHSIQRENESMRAQLQQQSIETSIPPPPLSSSSSSSSVSDNASPSQD
;
A
#
# COMPACT_ATOMS: atom_id res chain seq x y z
N MET A 1 23.11 40.25 14.97
CA MET A 1 22.97 41.70 14.76
C MET A 1 21.50 42.09 14.77
N THR A 2 20.94 42.24 15.96
CA THR A 2 19.60 42.79 16.19
C THR A 2 19.56 44.29 15.85
N VAL A 3 18.37 44.85 15.68
CA VAL A 3 18.20 46.30 15.41
C VAL A 3 18.76 47.14 16.56
N SER A 4 18.59 46.67 17.80
CA SER A 4 19.14 47.31 19.00
C SER A 4 20.67 47.25 19.03
N GLU A 5 21.27 46.11 18.69
CA GLU A 5 22.73 45.97 18.57
C GLU A 5 23.31 46.93 17.52
N ARG A 6 22.66 47.07 16.37
CA ARG A 6 23.10 48.00 15.31
C ARG A 6 23.03 49.47 15.77
N ARG A 7 21.98 49.84 16.51
CA ARG A 7 21.79 51.22 17.01
C ARG A 7 22.80 51.58 18.10
N ALA A 8 23.33 50.60 18.83
CA ALA A 8 24.35 50.81 19.84
C ALA A 8 25.69 51.33 19.24
N THR A 9 25.95 51.03 17.97
CA THR A 9 27.15 51.49 17.23
C THR A 9 27.04 52.95 16.77
N TYR A 10 25.89 53.62 16.92
CA TYR A 10 25.73 55.00 16.46
C TYR A 10 26.41 56.02 17.38
N PRO A 11 26.88 57.17 16.83
CA PRO A 11 27.37 58.29 17.62
C PRO A 11 26.39 58.71 18.72
N LEU A 12 26.92 59.15 19.87
CA LEU A 12 26.15 59.39 21.10
C LEU A 12 24.94 60.32 20.86
N GLN A 13 25.09 61.38 20.07
CA GLN A 13 24.02 62.34 19.76
C GLN A 13 22.84 61.66 19.05
N ARG A 14 23.10 60.71 18.15
CA ARG A 14 22.04 59.95 17.47
C ARG A 14 21.36 58.99 18.42
N ARG A 15 22.11 58.33 19.32
CA ARG A 15 21.52 57.43 20.32
C ARG A 15 20.61 58.18 21.28
N LEU A 16 21.04 59.34 21.79
CA LEU A 16 20.23 60.20 22.65
C LEU A 16 18.92 60.63 21.98
N LYS A 17 18.94 60.92 20.68
CA LYS A 17 17.73 61.25 19.91
C LYS A 17 16.81 60.06 19.70
N ILE A 18 17.34 58.84 19.57
CA ILE A 18 16.54 57.61 19.39
C ILE A 18 15.89 57.20 20.71
N TYR A 19 16.62 57.32 21.83
CA TYR A 19 16.17 56.94 23.16
C TYR A 19 15.69 58.14 23.99
N SER A 20 15.30 59.24 23.34
CA SER A 20 14.74 60.37 24.07
C SER A 20 13.38 59.99 24.67
N PRO A 21 12.99 60.59 25.79
CA PRO A 21 11.70 60.31 26.42
C PRO A 21 10.52 60.47 25.44
N ASP A 22 10.58 61.49 24.57
CA ASP A 22 9.55 61.74 23.55
C ASP A 22 9.49 60.65 22.46
N THR A 23 10.65 60.19 21.96
CA THR A 23 10.66 59.14 20.93
C THR A 23 10.27 57.79 21.51
N MET A 24 10.70 57.49 22.73
CA MET A 24 10.30 56.28 23.45
C MET A 24 8.80 56.29 23.78
N ALA A 25 8.25 57.43 24.23
CA ALA A 25 6.82 57.58 24.50
C ALA A 25 5.96 57.43 23.23
N ARG A 26 6.41 58.00 22.10
CA ARG A 26 5.77 57.79 20.79
C ARG A 26 5.84 56.33 20.35
N GLN A 27 6.95 55.64 20.56
CA GLN A 27 7.10 54.23 20.22
C GLN A 27 6.19 53.32 21.07
N LEU A 28 6.09 53.57 22.38
CA LEU A 28 5.14 52.85 23.26
C LEU A 28 3.68 53.12 22.89
N SER A 29 3.36 54.35 22.47
CA SER A 29 2.03 54.73 22.00
C SER A 29 1.69 54.07 20.66
N GLN A 30 2.69 53.92 19.77
CA GLN A 30 2.56 53.19 18.51
C GLN A 30 2.46 51.67 18.71
N GLU A 31 3.08 51.09 19.74
CA GLU A 31 2.92 49.67 20.07
C GLU A 31 1.53 49.36 20.64
N LYS A 32 0.91 50.31 21.35
CA LYS A 32 -0.49 50.20 21.83
C LYS A 32 -1.52 50.42 20.71
N ALA A 33 -1.17 51.13 19.64
CA ALA A 33 -2.02 51.27 18.47
C ALA A 33 -1.86 50.02 17.58
N GLN A 34 -2.83 49.11 17.60
CA GLN A 34 -2.87 47.98 16.68
C GLN A 34 -2.61 48.46 15.24
N LYS A 35 -1.62 47.85 14.56
CA LYS A 35 -1.28 48.18 13.17
C LYS A 35 -2.53 48.00 12.31
N LYS A 36 -3.18 49.11 11.96
CA LYS A 36 -4.37 49.15 11.09
C LYS A 36 -3.86 49.39 9.67
N LEU A 37 -3.84 48.37 8.83
CA LEU A 37 -3.58 48.56 7.40
C LEU A 37 -4.92 48.70 6.73
N VAL A 38 -5.20 49.91 6.21
CA VAL A 38 -6.42 50.22 5.51
C VAL A 38 -6.12 50.40 4.03
N VAL A 39 -6.82 49.70 3.16
CA VAL A 39 -6.79 49.89 1.71
C VAL A 39 -8.23 50.19 1.28
N ASN A 40 -8.44 51.30 0.55
CA ASN A 40 -9.77 51.75 0.09
C ASN A 40 -10.82 51.81 1.22
N GLY A 41 -10.44 52.30 2.40
CA GLY A 41 -11.34 52.40 3.56
C GLY A 41 -11.56 51.09 4.33
N VAL A 42 -11.02 49.96 3.88
CA VAL A 42 -11.17 48.64 4.54
C VAL A 42 -9.91 48.26 5.32
N ASN A 43 -10.04 47.95 6.61
CA ASN A 43 -8.94 47.44 7.43
C ASN A 43 -8.65 45.97 7.07
N ILE A 44 -7.60 45.72 6.27
CA ILE A 44 -7.18 44.40 5.83
C ILE A 44 -6.42 43.60 6.90
N LEU A 45 -6.02 44.25 8.00
CA LEU A 45 -5.38 43.61 9.14
C LEU A 45 -6.35 43.16 10.23
N ASN A 46 -7.66 43.31 10.02
CA ASN A 46 -8.67 42.82 10.96
C ASN A 46 -8.82 41.30 10.83
N LYS A 47 -7.78 40.55 11.20
CA LYS A 47 -7.88 39.10 11.38
C LYS A 47 -8.48 38.88 12.75
N SER A 48 -9.79 38.64 12.80
CA SER A 48 -10.43 38.25 14.06
C SER A 48 -9.73 37.00 14.59
N CYS A 49 -9.56 36.85 15.91
CA CYS A 49 -8.97 35.61 16.45
C CYS A 49 -9.79 34.39 16.02
N LEU A 50 -11.11 34.58 15.86
CA LEU A 50 -12.06 33.62 15.31
C LEU A 50 -11.67 33.16 13.91
N ASP A 51 -11.23 34.06 13.02
CA ASP A 51 -10.75 33.65 11.69
C ASP A 51 -9.49 32.79 11.77
N LYS A 52 -8.59 33.05 12.73
CA LYS A 52 -7.41 32.21 12.95
C LYS A 52 -7.82 30.83 13.46
N ASP A 53 -8.73 30.77 14.42
CA ASP A 53 -9.23 29.52 14.99
C ASP A 53 -9.97 28.70 13.93
N ILE A 54 -10.83 29.34 13.12
CA ILE A 54 -11.52 28.71 11.98
C ILE A 54 -10.52 28.18 10.94
N ILE A 55 -9.47 28.93 10.61
CA ILE A 55 -8.42 28.48 9.68
C ILE A 55 -7.66 27.30 10.27
N MET A 56 -7.30 27.35 11.56
CA MET A 56 -6.61 26.27 12.25
C MET A 56 -7.46 25.00 12.33
N ASP A 57 -8.76 25.13 12.59
CA ASP A 57 -9.71 24.03 12.60
C ASP A 57 -9.88 23.41 11.21
N ARG A 58 -9.97 24.23 10.15
CA ARG A 58 -9.99 23.72 8.77
C ARG A 58 -8.71 22.97 8.42
N ILE A 59 -7.55 23.46 8.84
CA ILE A 59 -6.27 22.77 8.64
C ILE A 59 -6.26 21.44 9.41
N LYS A 60 -6.76 21.42 10.65
CA LYS A 60 -6.86 20.23 11.48
C LYS A 60 -7.79 19.19 10.86
N GLN A 61 -8.99 19.58 10.44
CA GLN A 61 -9.94 18.71 9.74
C GLN A 61 -9.34 18.13 8.46
N ARG A 62 -8.62 18.94 7.67
CA ARG A 62 -7.92 18.45 6.47
C ARG A 62 -6.85 17.40 6.82
N ARG A 63 -6.11 17.59 7.91
CA ARG A 63 -5.14 16.60 8.40
C ARG A 63 -5.82 15.33 8.90
N GLU A 64 -6.92 15.46 9.63
CA GLU A 64 -7.67 14.32 10.16
C GLU A 64 -8.29 13.46 9.05
N THR A 65 -8.92 14.09 8.06
CA THR A 65 -9.46 13.39 6.88
C THR A 65 -8.35 12.68 6.10
N HIS A 66 -7.22 13.34 5.85
CA HIS A 66 -6.05 12.72 5.25
C HIS A 66 -5.53 11.51 6.07
N ASN A 67 -5.41 11.67 7.39
CA ASN A 67 -4.95 10.60 8.28
C ASN A 67 -5.89 9.40 8.29
N LEU A 68 -7.20 9.63 8.22
CA LEU A 68 -8.20 8.58 8.14
C LEU A 68 -8.08 7.80 6.82
N VAL A 69 -7.96 8.50 5.69
CA VAL A 69 -7.79 7.88 4.37
C VAL A 69 -6.53 7.02 4.34
N GLU A 70 -5.42 7.58 4.83
CA GLU A 70 -4.15 6.85 4.85
C GLU A 70 -4.18 5.66 5.83
N ARG A 71 -4.88 5.78 6.96
CA ARG A 71 -5.11 4.64 7.87
C ARG A 71 -5.89 3.52 7.16
N ARG A 72 -7.01 3.84 6.51
CA ARG A 72 -7.79 2.86 5.73
C ARG A 72 -6.95 2.21 4.63
N ARG A 73 -6.12 2.99 3.92
CA ARG A 73 -5.21 2.46 2.89
C ARG A 73 -4.21 1.47 3.48
N ARG A 74 -3.62 1.79 4.64
CA ARG A 74 -2.70 0.88 5.36
C ARG A 74 -3.41 -0.38 5.84
N ASP A 75 -4.61 -0.25 6.38
CA ASP A 75 -5.39 -1.40 6.87
C ASP A 75 -5.77 -2.33 5.72
N MET A 76 -6.19 -1.78 4.57
CA MET A 76 -6.44 -2.55 3.35
C MET A 76 -5.17 -3.26 2.86
N LEU A 77 -4.02 -2.57 2.80
CA LEU A 77 -2.76 -3.18 2.39
C LEU A 77 -2.30 -4.29 3.34
N ASN A 78 -2.47 -4.08 4.65
CA ASN A 78 -2.17 -5.09 5.65
C ASN A 78 -3.10 -6.30 5.53
N GLY A 79 -4.40 -6.05 5.26
CA GLY A 79 -5.38 -7.09 5.00
C GLY A 79 -4.97 -7.97 3.81
N LEU A 80 -4.61 -7.36 2.67
CA LEU A 80 -4.16 -8.09 1.48
C LEU A 80 -2.90 -8.93 1.74
N ILE A 81 -1.94 -8.40 2.50
CA ILE A 81 -0.73 -9.16 2.86
C ILE A 81 -1.07 -10.36 3.76
N ASN A 82 -2.00 -10.19 4.70
CA ASN A 82 -2.42 -11.27 5.60
C ASN A 82 -3.20 -12.35 4.84
N GLU A 83 -4.08 -11.96 3.92
CA GLU A 83 -4.80 -12.89 3.03
C GLU A 83 -3.81 -13.65 2.14
N LEU A 84 -2.86 -12.95 1.54
CA LEU A 84 -1.80 -13.56 0.74
C LEU A 84 -0.98 -14.56 1.54
N ALA A 85 -0.64 -14.21 2.79
CA ALA A 85 0.00 -15.17 3.68
C ALA A 85 -0.89 -16.40 3.82
N GLN A 86 -2.14 -16.28 4.27
CA GLN A 86 -3.02 -17.44 4.48
C GLN A 86 -3.20 -18.34 3.24
N ALA A 87 -3.14 -17.79 2.03
CA ALA A 87 -3.26 -18.56 0.78
C ALA A 87 -2.02 -19.41 0.43
N ILE A 88 -0.86 -19.13 1.02
CA ILE A 88 0.38 -19.84 0.73
C ILE A 88 0.53 -21.03 1.71
N PRO A 89 0.93 -22.23 1.26
CA PRO A 89 1.03 -23.40 2.14
C PRO A 89 2.16 -23.32 3.19
N SER A 90 3.17 -22.48 2.95
CA SER A 90 4.45 -22.50 3.68
C SER A 90 4.52 -21.60 4.93
N ASN A 91 3.49 -20.83 5.23
CA ASN A 91 3.46 -19.85 6.32
C ASN A 91 2.51 -20.24 7.47
N ALA A 92 2.03 -21.48 7.51
CA ALA A 92 1.27 -22.02 8.64
C ALA A 92 2.06 -21.98 9.96
N SER A 93 3.39 -21.85 9.92
CA SER A 93 4.25 -21.72 11.12
C SER A 93 4.51 -20.28 11.56
N CYS A 94 3.98 -19.26 10.87
CA CYS A 94 4.16 -17.85 11.23
C CYS A 94 3.03 -17.35 12.16
N GLU A 95 2.75 -18.11 13.20
CA GLU A 95 1.70 -17.82 14.19
C GLU A 95 2.09 -16.66 15.15
N THR A 96 3.38 -16.30 15.20
CA THR A 96 3.87 -15.20 16.02
C THR A 96 3.98 -13.90 15.23
N GLU A 97 2.86 -13.15 15.18
CA GLU A 97 2.70 -11.67 15.17
C GLU A 97 3.51 -10.78 14.20
N LYS A 98 4.50 -11.29 13.47
CA LYS A 98 5.41 -10.53 12.61
C LYS A 98 5.92 -11.40 11.46
N CYS A 99 5.04 -12.07 10.73
CA CYS A 99 5.44 -12.60 9.43
C CYS A 99 6.04 -11.44 8.61
N HIS A 100 7.31 -11.57 8.23
CA HIS A 100 8.02 -10.47 7.60
C HIS A 100 7.38 -10.22 6.23
N ARG A 101 6.83 -9.01 5.99
CA ARG A 101 6.15 -8.64 4.73
C ARG A 101 6.96 -9.08 3.50
N ALA A 102 8.27 -8.87 3.54
CA ALA A 102 9.18 -9.24 2.47
C ALA A 102 9.28 -10.77 2.25
N GLN A 103 9.15 -11.57 3.31
CA GLN A 103 9.14 -13.03 3.23
C GLN A 103 7.83 -13.53 2.64
N VAL A 104 6.68 -13.01 3.07
CA VAL A 104 5.37 -13.35 2.47
C VAL A 104 5.39 -13.10 0.97
N LEU A 105 5.89 -11.94 0.54
CA LEU A 105 5.96 -11.58 -0.87
C LEU A 105 6.90 -12.52 -1.67
N ARG A 106 8.06 -12.89 -1.10
CA ARG A 106 8.97 -13.84 -1.76
C ARG A 106 8.33 -15.22 -1.89
N GLN A 107 7.74 -15.72 -0.81
CA GLN A 107 7.12 -17.03 -0.79
C GLN A 107 5.89 -17.10 -1.71
N ALA A 108 5.16 -15.98 -1.85
CA ALA A 108 4.07 -15.84 -2.81
C ALA A 108 4.56 -16.02 -4.25
N ILE A 109 5.67 -15.35 -4.60
CA ILE A 109 6.27 -15.45 -5.94
C ILE A 109 6.71 -16.88 -6.22
N ASP A 110 7.42 -17.50 -5.27
CA ASP A 110 7.90 -18.88 -5.41
C ASP A 110 6.74 -19.87 -5.58
N TYR A 111 5.65 -19.67 -4.82
CA TYR A 111 4.46 -20.51 -4.90
C TYR A 111 3.70 -20.35 -6.22
N ILE A 112 3.58 -19.11 -6.73
CA ILE A 112 2.99 -18.88 -8.06
C ILE A 112 3.80 -19.62 -9.13
N HIS A 113 5.13 -19.52 -9.09
CA HIS A 113 5.98 -20.23 -10.03
C HIS A 113 5.88 -21.76 -9.90
N SER A 114 5.72 -22.30 -8.68
CA SER A 114 5.52 -23.75 -8.52
C SER A 114 4.19 -24.21 -9.09
N ILE A 115 3.10 -23.50 -8.82
CA ILE A 115 1.76 -23.82 -9.35
C ILE A 115 1.73 -23.71 -10.88
N GLN A 116 2.42 -22.73 -11.47
CA GLN A 116 2.50 -22.59 -12.92
C GLN A 116 3.19 -23.79 -13.57
N ARG A 117 4.35 -24.21 -13.04
CA ARG A 117 5.06 -25.41 -13.54
C ARG A 117 4.24 -26.69 -13.38
N GLU A 118 3.55 -26.84 -12.25
CA GLU A 118 2.70 -28.00 -12.00
C GLU A 118 1.51 -28.04 -12.99
N ASN A 119 0.87 -26.89 -13.23
CA ASN A 119 -0.19 -26.77 -14.24
C ASN A 119 0.30 -27.10 -15.64
N GLU A 120 1.49 -26.64 -16.03
CA GLU A 120 2.09 -26.98 -17.33
C GLU A 120 2.36 -28.48 -17.45
N SER A 121 2.91 -29.10 -16.40
CA SER A 121 3.14 -30.55 -16.37
C SER A 121 1.84 -31.33 -16.49
N MET A 122 0.80 -30.97 -15.73
CA MET A 122 -0.52 -31.61 -15.81
C MET A 122 -1.16 -31.44 -17.20
N ARG A 123 -1.03 -30.25 -17.83
CA ARG A 123 -1.50 -30.02 -19.20
C ARG A 123 -0.77 -30.89 -20.22
N ALA A 124 0.54 -31.04 -20.07
CA ALA A 124 1.34 -31.92 -20.94
C ALA A 124 0.93 -33.40 -20.78
N GLN A 125 0.66 -33.85 -19.55
CA GLN A 125 0.19 -35.20 -19.28
C GLN A 125 -1.21 -35.45 -19.87
N LEU A 126 -2.14 -34.50 -19.73
CA LEU A 126 -3.47 -34.61 -20.33
C LEU A 126 -3.43 -34.65 -21.87
N GLN A 127 -2.52 -33.88 -22.49
CA GLN A 127 -2.30 -33.95 -23.93
C GLN A 127 -1.79 -35.33 -24.36
N GLN A 128 -0.83 -35.91 -23.63
CA GLN A 128 -0.33 -37.26 -23.92
C GLN A 128 -1.41 -38.34 -23.76
N GLN A 129 -2.23 -38.27 -22.70
CA GLN A 129 -3.34 -39.20 -22.50
C GLN A 129 -4.42 -39.08 -23.58
N SER A 130 -4.71 -37.86 -24.06
CA SER A 130 -5.65 -37.67 -25.17
C SER A 130 -5.16 -38.30 -26.48
N ILE A 131 -3.84 -38.34 -26.69
CA ILE A 131 -3.21 -38.98 -27.86
C ILE A 131 -3.23 -40.51 -27.72
N GLU A 132 -3.00 -41.06 -26.52
CA GLU A 132 -3.09 -42.52 -26.29
C GLU A 132 -4.52 -43.06 -26.44
N THR A 133 -5.55 -42.28 -26.05
CA THR A 133 -6.96 -42.68 -26.26
C THR A 133 -7.42 -42.61 -27.72
N SER A 134 -6.63 -42.04 -28.65
CA SER A 134 -6.98 -41.97 -30.07
C SER A 134 -6.25 -42.99 -30.94
N ILE A 135 -5.51 -43.94 -30.37
CA ILE A 135 -4.87 -45.02 -31.15
C ILE A 135 -5.95 -46.09 -31.40
N PRO A 136 -6.42 -46.30 -32.65
CA PRO A 136 -7.29 -47.41 -32.96
C PRO A 136 -6.56 -48.73 -32.68
N PRO A 137 -7.25 -49.79 -32.20
CA PRO A 137 -6.60 -51.06 -31.94
C PRO A 137 -5.89 -51.54 -33.22
N PRO A 138 -4.70 -52.16 -33.11
CA PRO A 138 -3.95 -52.62 -34.28
C PRO A 138 -4.81 -53.62 -35.08
N PRO A 139 -4.76 -53.59 -36.42
CA PRO A 139 -5.49 -54.57 -37.22
C PRO A 139 -4.91 -55.94 -36.92
N LEU A 140 -5.75 -56.83 -36.38
CA LEU A 140 -5.46 -58.25 -36.24
C LEU A 140 -5.17 -58.82 -37.63
N SER A 141 -3.89 -59.07 -37.92
CA SER A 141 -3.47 -59.84 -39.08
C SER A 141 -4.05 -61.25 -38.96
N SER A 142 -4.90 -61.58 -39.91
CA SER A 142 -5.50 -62.88 -40.15
C SER A 142 -4.47 -64.00 -40.22
N SER A 143 -4.63 -65.03 -39.38
CA SER A 143 -4.24 -66.40 -39.73
C SER A 143 -5.48 -67.28 -39.63
N SER A 144 -6.16 -67.41 -40.76
CA SER A 144 -7.02 -68.54 -41.06
C SER A 144 -6.20 -69.82 -40.96
N SER A 145 -6.53 -70.68 -40.00
CA SER A 145 -6.13 -72.08 -39.99
C SER A 145 -7.38 -72.89 -39.70
N SER A 146 -7.91 -73.45 -40.78
CA SER A 146 -8.94 -74.49 -40.83
C SER A 146 -8.51 -75.77 -40.12
N SER A 147 -9.50 -76.63 -39.81
CA SER A 147 -9.44 -77.98 -39.24
C SER A 147 -9.45 -78.01 -37.70
N SER A 148 -10.24 -78.83 -37.01
CA SER A 148 -11.12 -79.94 -37.40
C SER A 148 -12.07 -80.24 -36.24
N VAL A 149 -13.28 -80.64 -36.60
CA VAL A 149 -14.32 -81.18 -35.72
C VAL A 149 -13.76 -82.34 -34.89
N SER A 150 -14.04 -82.36 -33.59
CA SER A 150 -14.06 -83.58 -32.79
C SER A 150 -15.08 -83.38 -31.68
N ASP A 151 -16.23 -84.05 -31.87
CA ASP A 151 -17.19 -84.39 -30.83
C ASP A 151 -16.45 -84.92 -29.60
N ASN A 152 -16.80 -84.43 -28.42
CA ASN A 152 -16.62 -85.23 -27.22
C ASN A 152 -17.91 -85.20 -26.42
N ALA A 153 -18.67 -86.27 -26.61
CA ALA A 153 -19.80 -86.64 -25.79
C ALA A 153 -19.35 -86.82 -24.33
N SER A 154 -20.23 -86.44 -23.41
CA SER A 154 -20.24 -86.91 -22.01
C SER A 154 -20.08 -88.45 -21.96
N PRO A 155 -19.57 -89.02 -20.85
CA PRO A 155 -20.50 -89.31 -19.76
C PRO A 155 -19.91 -89.23 -18.34
N SER A 156 -20.88 -89.11 -17.43
CA SER A 156 -20.98 -89.45 -16.00
C SER A 156 -20.00 -90.47 -15.37
N GLN A 157 -20.02 -90.44 -14.02
CA GLN A 157 -19.55 -91.42 -13.00
C GLN A 157 -18.21 -91.03 -12.35
N ASP A 158 -18.02 -91.05 -11.03
CA ASP A 158 -18.80 -91.50 -9.85
C ASP A 158 -18.61 -90.51 -8.67
#